data_AF-A3YFG2-F1
#
_entry.id   AF-A3YFG2-F1
#
_cell.length_a   1.000
_cell.length_b   1.000
_cell.length_c   1.000
_cell.angle_alpha   90.00
_cell.angle_beta   90.00
_cell.angle_gamma   90.00
#
_symmetry.space_group_name_H-M   'P 1'
#
loop_
_entity.id
_entity.type
_entity.pdbx_description
1 polymer ?
#
loop_
_entity_poly.entity_id
_entity_poly.type
_entity_poly.pdbx_seq_one_letter_code
_entity_poly.pdbx_strand_id
1 'polypeptide(L)'
;MDTGKKTRLGILKSDAQRDIIDPFNVHNWEGVVEGSFPNGEYIVITLKKSDVEFKIALLYSCATENGVYKVLDRTVDLIVVNGSFYHLESFAYGIETEVVEKSSIQSYIIKWNAEVSEGKISSGGPDKPKLKPREFNSYIQSESPINQIWSRIKQFKTKGLAKKLVIERYASAGISYSDESIDSKAEGLAFCIQNGCDYFEAASKQKLNQRVVSLYYGGIAFASAEMLASPEGPSTLDEVESMTKYGHGLYTFDSTSKNSFEGFVVGVLSNGFYKKWMDFLGFDTTLFPSKKPKKAEDIDLSKPEVTTLIELFSRVPELEDLFLLVTNSPANWLNFHYDSDANGFSLSQPRLRETYVTINDISCSKTKEDIAALSLPLEQIEYQTSEYPGLHFKALVKHPDTEYWHGVINQHRSPFTGSSIIIPAFGSVTEYRAICVALLYSLSILVRYRPSIWREVVSGKHENYLALTEEFLDVYERLAPQEFFENLLSKRVRVTQPGSMSAQL
;
A
#
# COMPACT_ATOMS: atom_id res chain seq x y z
N MET A 1 -60.91 0.12 15.72
CA MET A 1 -60.10 1.25 15.25
C MET A 1 -58.93 1.41 16.21
N ASP A 2 -57.69 1.40 15.71
CA ASP A 2 -56.49 1.64 16.52
C ASP A 2 -56.43 3.14 16.88
N THR A 3 -56.49 3.48 18.17
CA THR A 3 -56.54 4.86 18.70
C THR A 3 -55.18 5.59 18.61
N GLY A 4 -54.31 5.17 17.68
CA GLY A 4 -52.93 5.63 17.52
C GLY A 4 -51.95 5.05 18.54
N LYS A 5 -52.41 4.15 19.43
CA LYS A 5 -51.62 3.61 20.55
C LYS A 5 -50.46 2.74 20.06
N LYS A 6 -50.66 1.92 19.02
CA LYS A 6 -49.57 1.12 18.44
C LYS A 6 -48.50 1.99 17.79
N THR A 7 -48.91 3.07 17.11
CA THR A 7 -47.99 4.03 16.50
C THR A 7 -47.15 4.73 17.56
N ARG A 8 -47.76 5.21 18.65
CA ARG A 8 -47.06 5.85 19.78
C ARG A 8 -46.07 4.92 20.48
N LEU A 9 -46.44 3.65 20.66
CA LEU A 9 -45.51 2.64 21.18
C LEU A 9 -44.36 2.33 20.22
N GLY A 10 -44.59 2.33 18.92
CA GLY A 10 -43.53 2.19 17.91
C GLY A 10 -42.49 3.32 18.00
N ILE A 11 -42.98 4.56 18.16
CA ILE A 11 -42.12 5.74 18.40
C ILE A 11 -41.33 5.56 19.69
N LEU A 12 -41.99 5.18 20.79
CA LEU A 12 -41.32 4.96 22.08
C LEU A 12 -40.21 3.91 22.02
N LYS A 13 -40.43 2.80 21.31
CA LYS A 13 -39.39 1.78 21.15
C LYS A 13 -38.17 2.31 20.39
N SER A 14 -38.40 3.06 19.31
CA SER A 14 -37.31 3.69 18.55
C SER A 14 -36.58 4.75 19.37
N ASP A 15 -37.30 5.56 20.14
CA ASP A 15 -36.72 6.60 20.97
C ASP A 15 -36.01 6.02 22.20
N ALA A 16 -36.51 4.95 22.80
CA ALA A 16 -35.78 4.24 23.85
C ALA A 16 -34.47 3.65 23.35
N GLN A 17 -34.45 3.09 22.13
CA GLN A 17 -33.20 2.59 21.57
C GLN A 17 -32.20 3.74 21.38
N ARG A 18 -32.60 4.78 20.64
CA ARG A 18 -31.71 5.87 20.23
C ARG A 18 -31.29 6.79 21.38
N ASP A 19 -32.22 7.12 22.27
CA ASP A 19 -32.05 8.22 23.23
C ASP A 19 -31.76 7.73 24.66
N ILE A 20 -31.87 6.42 24.93
CA ILE A 20 -31.59 5.84 26.24
C ILE A 20 -30.61 4.66 26.11
N ILE A 21 -30.98 3.59 25.42
CA ILE A 21 -30.19 2.35 25.38
C ILE A 21 -28.83 2.58 24.69
N ASP A 22 -28.79 3.16 23.50
CA ASP A 22 -27.54 3.41 22.77
C ASP A 22 -26.57 4.32 23.56
N PRO A 23 -27.01 5.44 24.16
CA PRO A 23 -26.17 6.23 25.06
C PRO A 23 -25.59 5.41 26.22
N PHE A 24 -26.40 4.60 26.91
CA PHE A 24 -25.93 3.76 28.00
C PHE A 24 -24.98 2.64 27.52
N ASN A 25 -25.21 2.06 26.34
CA ASN A 25 -24.36 1.04 25.73
C ASN A 25 -22.94 1.55 25.45
N VAL A 26 -22.78 2.80 25.04
CA VAL A 26 -21.44 3.43 24.86
C VAL A 26 -20.66 3.46 26.18
N HIS A 27 -21.35 3.46 27.32
CA HIS A 27 -20.78 3.38 28.66
C HIS A 27 -20.71 1.95 29.22
N ASN A 28 -20.85 0.93 28.37
CA ASN A 28 -20.83 -0.50 28.69
C ASN A 28 -21.96 -0.96 29.63
N TRP A 29 -23.12 -0.30 29.56
CA TRP A 29 -24.35 -0.84 30.14
C TRP A 29 -25.04 -1.73 29.11
N GLU A 30 -25.72 -2.78 29.56
CA GLU A 30 -26.58 -3.62 28.74
C GLU A 30 -28.03 -3.18 28.93
N GLY A 31 -28.60 -2.52 27.90
CA GLY A 31 -29.99 -2.06 27.91
C GLY A 31 -30.93 -2.98 27.16
N VAL A 32 -32.03 -3.39 27.80
CA VAL A 32 -33.09 -4.21 27.18
C VAL A 32 -34.46 -3.66 27.53
N VAL A 33 -35.38 -3.62 26.57
CA VAL A 33 -36.80 -3.31 26.83
C VAL A 33 -37.45 -4.52 27.50
N GLU A 34 -37.69 -4.43 28.80
CA GLU A 34 -38.30 -5.49 29.62
C GLU A 34 -39.80 -5.64 29.34
N GLY A 35 -40.50 -4.53 29.06
CA GLY A 35 -41.94 -4.55 28.85
C GLY A 35 -42.47 -3.36 28.06
N SER A 36 -43.62 -3.55 27.41
CA SER A 36 -44.36 -2.49 26.73
C SER A 36 -45.82 -2.50 27.17
N PHE A 37 -46.36 -1.34 27.53
CA PHE A 37 -47.67 -1.22 28.17
C PHE A 37 -48.58 -0.28 27.37
N PRO A 38 -49.32 -0.79 26.36
CA PRO A 38 -50.13 0.02 25.44
C PRO A 38 -51.22 0.86 26.10
N ASN A 39 -51.77 0.40 27.23
CA ASN A 39 -52.85 1.11 27.90
C ASN A 39 -52.36 2.31 28.72
N GLY A 40 -51.12 2.26 29.22
CA GLY A 40 -50.47 3.37 29.93
C GLY A 40 -49.51 4.19 29.06
N GLU A 41 -49.32 3.80 27.78
CA GLU A 41 -48.44 4.46 26.81
C GLU A 41 -47.00 4.65 27.30
N TYR A 42 -46.44 3.60 27.91
CA TYR A 42 -45.05 3.57 28.36
C TYR A 42 -44.37 2.24 28.07
N ILE A 43 -43.04 2.26 28.13
CA ILE A 43 -42.20 1.06 28.09
C ILE A 43 -41.24 1.08 29.28
N VAL A 44 -40.79 -0.09 29.71
CA VAL A 44 -39.80 -0.25 30.78
C VAL A 44 -38.53 -0.83 30.19
N ILE A 45 -37.41 -0.22 30.54
CA ILE A 45 -36.06 -0.55 30.09
C ILE A 45 -35.26 -0.96 31.31
N THR A 46 -34.61 -2.11 31.26
CA THR A 46 -33.64 -2.54 32.26
C THR A 46 -32.24 -2.26 31.73
N LEU A 47 -31.40 -1.66 32.57
CA LEU A 47 -30.00 -1.35 32.32
C LEU A 47 -29.15 -2.12 33.32
N LYS A 48 -28.24 -2.97 32.85
CA LYS A 48 -27.34 -3.74 33.72
C LYS A 48 -25.88 -3.40 33.46
N LYS A 49 -25.09 -3.34 34.51
CA LYS A 49 -23.62 -3.24 34.41
C LYS A 49 -23.00 -3.88 35.63
N SER A 50 -22.20 -4.93 35.40
CA SER A 50 -21.70 -5.79 36.48
C SER A 50 -22.88 -6.33 37.32
N ASP A 51 -22.82 -6.20 38.64
CA ASP A 51 -23.89 -6.65 39.55
C ASP A 51 -24.96 -5.59 39.83
N VAL A 52 -24.91 -4.43 39.16
CA VAL A 52 -25.86 -3.32 39.36
C VAL A 52 -26.88 -3.27 38.23
N GLU A 53 -28.14 -3.08 38.61
CA GLU A 53 -29.29 -2.99 37.71
C GLU A 53 -30.11 -1.74 38.03
N PHE A 54 -30.50 -1.01 36.98
CA PHE A 54 -31.45 0.09 37.06
C PHE A 54 -32.60 -0.12 36.06
N LYS A 55 -33.78 0.37 36.40
CA LYS A 55 -34.97 0.35 35.56
C LYS A 55 -35.44 1.76 35.24
N ILE A 56 -35.70 2.02 33.96
CA ILE A 56 -36.24 3.27 33.46
C ILE A 56 -37.63 3.02 32.85
N ALA A 57 -38.61 3.82 33.21
CA ALA A 57 -39.84 3.93 32.44
C ALA A 57 -39.74 5.09 31.45
N LEU A 58 -40.06 4.86 30.17
CA LEU A 58 -40.21 5.92 29.17
C LEU A 58 -41.69 6.08 28.79
N LEU A 59 -42.29 7.20 29.19
CA LEU A 59 -43.66 7.56 28.86
C LEU A 59 -43.73 8.39 27.57
N TYR A 60 -44.82 8.21 26.80
CA TYR A 60 -45.06 9.03 25.61
C TYR A 60 -45.34 10.50 25.95
N SER A 61 -45.99 10.79 27.08
CA SER A 61 -46.39 12.15 27.47
C SER A 61 -46.49 12.31 29.00
N CYS A 62 -46.26 13.54 29.48
CA CYS A 62 -46.42 13.89 30.90
C CYS A 62 -47.90 13.86 31.36
N ALA A 63 -48.85 14.08 30.45
CA ALA A 63 -50.30 14.04 30.72
C ALA A 63 -50.85 12.60 30.79
N THR A 64 -50.15 11.74 31.52
CA THR A 64 -50.55 10.35 31.79
C THR A 64 -51.32 10.30 33.12
N GLU A 65 -52.29 9.38 33.24
CA GLU A 65 -53.08 9.23 34.47
C GLU A 65 -52.20 8.93 35.69
N ASN A 66 -52.49 9.57 36.83
CA ASN A 66 -51.72 9.42 38.08
C ASN A 66 -51.61 7.96 38.56
N GLY A 67 -52.59 7.11 38.23
CA GLY A 67 -52.53 5.68 38.52
C GLY A 67 -51.32 4.98 37.89
N VAL A 68 -50.91 5.39 36.68
CA VAL A 68 -49.71 4.86 36.01
C VAL A 68 -48.45 5.32 36.74
N TYR A 69 -48.36 6.60 37.11
CA TYR A 69 -47.23 7.13 37.88
C TYR A 69 -47.05 6.38 39.20
N LYS A 70 -48.14 6.09 39.94
CA LYS A 70 -48.09 5.30 41.19
C LYS A 70 -47.67 3.84 41.01
N VAL A 71 -47.91 3.26 39.83
CA VAL A 71 -47.40 1.93 39.49
C VAL A 71 -45.91 2.00 39.21
N LEU A 72 -45.49 2.98 38.39
CA LEU A 72 -44.10 3.19 38.04
C LEU A 72 -43.23 3.50 39.25
N ASP A 73 -43.74 4.30 40.19
CA ASP A 73 -43.08 4.67 41.44
C ASP A 73 -42.62 3.47 42.29
N ARG A 74 -43.24 2.30 42.09
CA ARG A 74 -42.89 1.06 42.81
C ARG A 74 -42.03 0.11 42.01
N THR A 75 -41.76 0.41 40.74
CA THR A 75 -41.25 -0.57 39.77
C THR A 75 -40.03 -0.10 38.98
N VAL A 76 -39.74 1.20 38.96
CA VAL A 76 -38.60 1.76 38.25
C VAL A 76 -37.80 2.73 39.13
N ASP A 77 -36.54 2.93 38.79
CA ASP A 77 -35.63 3.86 39.49
C ASP A 77 -35.67 5.28 38.92
N LEU A 78 -36.20 5.43 37.69
CA LEU A 78 -36.34 6.71 37.00
C LEU A 78 -37.52 6.69 36.03
N ILE A 79 -38.28 7.78 36.03
CA ILE A 79 -39.37 8.00 35.08
C ILE A 79 -38.95 9.07 34.08
N VAL A 80 -39.01 8.77 32.79
CA VAL A 80 -38.59 9.66 31.70
C VAL A 80 -39.78 9.97 30.82
N VAL A 81 -39.98 11.25 30.52
CA VAL A 81 -41.03 11.71 29.60
C VAL A 81 -40.44 11.98 28.22
N ASN A 82 -41.05 11.40 27.19
CA ASN A 82 -40.73 11.67 25.79
C ASN A 82 -41.36 12.99 25.30
N GLY A 83 -40.93 14.11 25.89
CA GLY A 83 -41.43 15.44 25.62
C GLY A 83 -41.11 16.40 26.77
N SER A 84 -41.60 17.64 26.67
CA SER A 84 -41.42 18.64 27.72
C SER A 84 -42.48 18.55 28.81
N PHE A 85 -42.15 19.06 29.99
CA PHE A 85 -43.10 19.13 31.10
C PHE A 85 -44.23 20.12 30.86
N TYR A 86 -45.45 19.70 31.19
CA TYR A 86 -46.64 20.54 31.20
C TYR A 86 -47.54 20.13 32.37
N HIS A 87 -47.68 21.00 33.37
CA HIS A 87 -48.41 20.74 34.62
C HIS A 87 -48.09 19.39 35.28
N LEU A 88 -46.81 18.98 35.27
CA LEU A 88 -46.39 17.66 35.76
C LEU A 88 -46.90 17.35 37.18
N GLU A 89 -46.85 18.33 38.08
CA GLU A 89 -47.32 18.20 39.47
C GLU A 89 -48.80 17.80 39.57
N SER A 90 -49.63 18.17 38.59
CA SER A 90 -51.05 17.78 38.53
C SER A 90 -51.25 16.32 38.14
N PHE A 91 -50.26 15.69 37.49
CA PHE A 91 -50.34 14.30 37.00
C PHE A 91 -49.53 13.32 37.86
N ALA A 92 -48.33 13.72 38.28
CA ALA A 92 -47.37 12.91 39.02
C ALA A 92 -47.35 13.22 40.53
N TYR A 93 -48.49 13.57 41.12
CA TYR A 93 -48.55 13.84 42.57
C TYR A 93 -48.47 12.55 43.40
N GLY A 94 -47.78 12.64 44.55
CA GLY A 94 -47.72 11.58 45.55
C GLY A 94 -46.85 10.38 45.17
N ILE A 95 -45.81 10.60 44.35
CA ILE A 95 -44.75 9.63 44.05
C ILE A 95 -43.41 10.14 44.61
N GLU A 96 -42.47 9.24 44.86
CA GLU A 96 -41.12 9.57 45.31
C GLU A 96 -40.09 9.49 44.18
N THR A 97 -40.36 8.64 43.19
CA THR A 97 -39.50 8.42 42.03
C THR A 97 -39.40 9.68 41.18
N GLU A 98 -38.18 10.03 40.82
CA GLU A 98 -37.89 11.23 40.04
C GLU A 98 -38.45 11.11 38.61
N VAL A 99 -39.09 12.19 38.14
CA VAL A 99 -39.58 12.31 36.77
C VAL A 99 -38.74 13.35 36.04
N VAL A 100 -38.15 12.97 34.91
CA VAL A 100 -37.27 13.82 34.12
C VAL A 100 -37.68 13.90 32.66
N GLU A 101 -37.28 14.98 32.00
CA GLU A 101 -37.34 15.05 30.54
C GLU A 101 -36.25 14.18 29.93
N LYS A 102 -36.51 13.64 28.73
CA LYS A 102 -35.54 12.85 27.96
C LYS A 102 -34.18 13.55 27.76
N SER A 103 -34.16 14.88 27.71
CA SER A 103 -32.94 15.71 27.62
C SER A 103 -31.98 15.52 28.80
N SER A 104 -32.46 15.01 29.93
CA SER A 104 -31.70 14.86 31.18
C SER A 104 -30.98 13.51 31.32
N ILE A 105 -31.15 12.58 30.37
CA ILE A 105 -30.57 11.23 30.43
C ILE A 105 -29.05 11.24 30.66
N GLN A 106 -28.33 12.19 30.05
CA GLN A 106 -26.88 12.30 30.22
C GLN A 106 -26.47 12.47 31.69
N SER A 107 -27.24 13.22 32.48
CA SER A 107 -26.98 13.41 33.91
C SER A 107 -27.11 12.10 34.68
N TYR A 108 -28.03 11.21 34.29
CA TYR A 108 -28.20 9.89 34.90
C TYR A 108 -27.13 8.90 34.46
N ILE A 109 -26.67 8.98 33.22
CA ILE A 109 -25.50 8.21 32.78
C ILE A 109 -24.30 8.54 33.68
N ILE A 110 -24.07 9.83 33.97
CA ILE A 110 -22.98 10.25 34.87
C ILE A 110 -23.23 9.75 36.30
N LYS A 111 -24.44 9.98 36.83
CA LYS A 111 -24.81 9.57 38.20
C LYS A 111 -24.64 8.07 38.41
N TRP A 112 -25.23 7.25 37.55
CA TRP A 112 -25.19 5.79 37.67
C TRP A 112 -23.83 5.21 37.34
N ASN A 113 -23.04 5.82 36.45
CA ASN A 113 -21.64 5.44 36.29
C ASN A 113 -20.82 5.71 37.55
N ALA A 114 -21.12 6.77 38.30
CA ALA A 114 -20.46 7.04 39.58
C ALA A 114 -20.77 5.95 40.62
N GLU A 115 -22.00 5.45 40.65
CA GLU A 115 -22.44 4.38 41.57
C GLU A 115 -21.75 3.02 41.28
N VAL A 116 -21.38 2.77 40.03
CA VAL A 116 -20.60 1.58 39.64
C VAL A 116 -19.10 1.85 39.51
N SER A 117 -18.59 2.89 40.18
CA SER A 117 -17.17 3.26 40.12
C SER A 117 -16.53 3.42 41.49
N GLU A 118 -15.24 3.08 41.59
CA GLU A 118 -14.37 3.41 42.72
C GLU A 118 -13.66 4.75 42.48
N GLY A 119 -14.39 5.74 41.95
CA GLY A 119 -13.89 7.07 41.63
C GLY A 119 -13.04 7.15 40.35
N LYS A 120 -11.87 6.48 40.33
CA LYS A 120 -10.96 6.47 39.15
C LYS A 120 -11.18 5.27 38.22
N ILE A 121 -11.75 4.20 38.74
CA ILE A 121 -11.95 2.93 38.04
C ILE A 121 -13.45 2.66 37.99
N SER A 122 -13.99 2.43 36.80
CA SER A 122 -15.37 1.97 36.62
C SER A 122 -15.39 0.45 36.64
N SER A 123 -16.41 -0.13 37.26
CA SER A 123 -16.65 -1.57 37.26
C SER A 123 -17.28 -1.98 35.93
N GLY A 124 -16.91 -3.17 35.43
CA GLY A 124 -17.37 -3.69 34.15
C GLY A 124 -16.66 -3.08 32.93
N GLY A 125 -17.19 -3.34 31.74
CA GLY A 125 -16.53 -3.02 30.47
C GLY A 125 -15.57 -4.12 30.00
N PRO A 126 -14.99 -3.97 28.80
CA PRO A 126 -14.14 -4.98 28.21
C PRO A 126 -12.81 -5.12 28.98
N ASP A 127 -12.26 -6.34 29.00
CA ASP A 127 -10.91 -6.60 29.47
C ASP A 127 -9.87 -5.76 28.71
N LYS A 128 -8.68 -5.62 29.31
CA LYS A 128 -7.54 -4.98 28.65
C LYS A 128 -7.39 -5.59 27.24
N PRO A 129 -7.49 -4.76 26.19
CA PRO A 129 -7.44 -5.28 24.83
C PRO A 129 -6.08 -5.94 24.60
N LYS A 130 -6.09 -7.04 23.84
CA LYS A 130 -4.84 -7.66 23.38
C LYS A 130 -4.10 -6.65 22.51
N LEU A 131 -2.98 -6.13 23.01
CA LEU A 131 -2.15 -5.21 22.25
C LEU A 131 -1.49 -5.98 21.12
N LYS A 132 -1.71 -5.51 19.88
CA LYS A 132 -0.93 -6.00 18.75
C LYS A 132 0.51 -5.49 18.88
N PRO A 133 1.53 -6.30 18.54
CA PRO A 133 2.91 -5.83 18.46
C PRO A 133 3.00 -4.61 17.55
N ARG A 134 3.88 -3.67 17.91
CA ARG A 134 4.11 -2.48 17.08
C ARG A 134 4.89 -2.88 15.83
N GLU A 135 4.23 -2.79 14.68
CA GLU A 135 4.83 -3.02 13.37
C GLU A 135 5.69 -1.83 12.93
N PHE A 136 6.62 -2.06 12.00
CA PHE A 136 7.34 -0.98 11.36
C PHE A 136 6.37 -0.09 10.57
N ASN A 137 6.41 1.21 10.86
CA ASN A 137 5.52 2.18 10.25
C ASN A 137 5.90 2.39 8.77
N SER A 138 4.95 2.15 7.87
CA SER A 138 5.08 2.45 6.45
C SER A 138 4.61 3.87 6.08
N TYR A 139 4.17 4.67 7.05
CA TYR A 139 3.84 6.07 6.85
C TYR A 139 5.00 6.99 7.27
N ILE A 140 5.38 7.90 6.38
CA ILE A 140 6.40 8.91 6.60
C ILE A 140 5.80 10.29 6.34
N GLN A 141 5.66 11.10 7.38
CA GLN A 141 5.35 12.53 7.25
C GLN A 141 6.60 13.34 7.57
N SER A 142 7.13 14.08 6.60
CA SER A 142 8.39 14.85 6.78
C SER A 142 8.51 16.01 5.79
N GLU A 143 9.09 17.12 6.24
CA GLU A 143 9.53 18.23 5.36
C GLU A 143 10.73 17.82 4.49
N SER A 144 11.47 16.78 4.89
CA SER A 144 12.56 16.18 4.11
C SER A 144 12.29 14.68 3.83
N PRO A 145 11.33 14.36 2.95
CA PRO A 145 10.92 12.99 2.60
C PRO A 145 12.09 12.02 2.36
N ILE A 146 13.04 12.41 1.51
CA ILE A 146 14.18 11.57 1.10
C ILE A 146 15.07 11.23 2.31
N ASN A 147 15.44 12.23 3.10
CA ASN A 147 16.26 12.05 4.29
C ASN A 147 15.56 11.14 5.29
N GLN A 148 14.23 11.24 5.40
CA GLN A 148 13.46 10.42 6.31
C GLN A 148 13.34 8.96 5.82
N ILE A 149 13.21 8.71 4.52
CA ILE A 149 13.28 7.36 3.92
C ILE A 149 14.64 6.74 4.24
N TRP A 150 15.73 7.46 3.96
CA TRP A 150 17.08 7.00 4.29
C TRP A 150 17.27 6.73 5.77
N SER A 151 16.77 7.60 6.65
CA SER A 151 16.81 7.41 8.09
C SER A 151 16.08 6.12 8.52
N ARG A 152 14.97 5.78 7.87
CA ARG A 152 14.24 4.53 8.13
C ARG A 152 15.03 3.30 7.66
N ILE A 153 15.59 3.32 6.45
CA ILE A 153 16.42 2.22 5.94
C ILE A 153 17.63 2.00 6.86
N LYS A 154 18.29 3.09 7.27
CA LYS A 154 19.50 3.05 8.12
C LYS A 154 19.25 2.44 9.50
N GLN A 155 18.00 2.37 9.98
CA GLN A 155 17.68 1.68 11.24
C GLN A 155 18.03 0.19 11.18
N PHE A 156 17.87 -0.43 10.01
CA PHE A 156 18.13 -1.86 9.81
C PHE A 156 19.62 -2.18 9.63
N LYS A 157 20.54 -1.20 9.69
CA LYS A 157 21.99 -1.43 9.82
C LYS A 157 22.36 -2.15 11.12
N THR A 158 21.46 -2.17 12.10
CA THR A 158 21.68 -2.83 13.39
C THR A 158 21.01 -4.21 13.40
N LYS A 159 21.74 -5.23 13.87
CA LYS A 159 21.21 -6.61 14.02
C LYS A 159 19.91 -6.65 14.82
N GLY A 160 19.78 -5.82 15.86
CA GLY A 160 18.58 -5.79 16.71
C GLY A 160 17.30 -5.35 15.98
N LEU A 161 17.37 -4.33 15.13
CA LEU A 161 16.20 -3.88 14.35
C LEU A 161 15.98 -4.75 13.11
N ALA A 162 17.05 -5.24 12.48
CA ALA A 162 16.96 -6.26 11.44
C ALA A 162 16.25 -7.53 11.94
N LYS A 163 16.59 -8.01 13.15
CA LYS A 163 15.93 -9.15 13.80
C LYS A 163 14.43 -8.95 13.98
N LYS A 164 14.02 -7.77 14.46
CA LYS A 164 12.59 -7.43 14.60
C LYS A 164 11.87 -7.43 13.25
N LEU A 165 12.51 -6.93 12.20
CA LEU A 165 11.94 -6.95 10.86
C LEU A 165 11.77 -8.37 10.34
N VAL A 166 12.78 -9.22 10.47
CA VAL A 166 12.68 -10.65 10.08
C VAL A 166 11.55 -11.33 10.85
N ILE A 167 11.46 -11.14 12.17
CA ILE A 167 10.36 -11.66 12.99
C ILE A 167 8.99 -11.21 12.47
N GLU A 168 8.84 -9.92 12.16
CA GLU A 168 7.60 -9.36 11.61
C GLU A 168 7.26 -10.03 10.27
N ARG A 169 8.24 -10.18 9.38
CA ARG A 169 8.06 -10.81 8.06
C ARG A 169 7.59 -12.26 8.17
N TYR A 170 8.19 -13.04 9.07
CA TYR A 170 7.77 -14.42 9.33
C TYR A 170 6.36 -14.49 9.94
N ALA A 171 6.07 -13.60 10.91
CA ALA A 171 4.76 -13.53 11.53
C ALA A 171 3.66 -13.18 10.52
N SER A 172 3.92 -12.24 9.60
CA SER A 172 3.00 -11.88 8.52
C SER A 172 2.76 -13.01 7.53
N ALA A 173 3.75 -13.87 7.30
CA ALA A 173 3.62 -15.05 6.44
C ALA A 173 3.03 -16.28 7.16
N GLY A 174 2.85 -16.23 8.49
CA GLY A 174 2.40 -17.38 9.28
C GLY A 174 3.41 -18.54 9.33
N ILE A 175 4.70 -18.25 9.09
CA ILE A 175 5.77 -19.26 9.01
C ILE A 175 6.48 -19.34 10.37
N SER A 176 6.62 -20.56 10.91
CA SER A 176 7.41 -20.82 12.12
C SER A 176 8.92 -20.73 11.86
N TYR A 177 9.68 -20.30 12.86
CA TYR A 177 11.12 -20.09 12.74
C TYR A 177 11.89 -20.58 13.97
N SER A 178 13.18 -20.88 13.79
CA SER A 178 14.13 -21.04 14.89
C SER A 178 14.84 -19.71 15.18
N ASP A 179 15.25 -19.52 16.43
CA ASP A 179 16.01 -18.32 16.83
C ASP A 179 17.34 -18.19 16.08
N GLU A 180 18.00 -19.32 15.79
CA GLU A 180 19.25 -19.38 15.03
C GLU A 180 19.08 -18.88 13.58
N SER A 181 18.00 -19.31 12.91
CA SER A 181 17.69 -18.87 11.54
C SER A 181 17.41 -17.36 11.49
N ILE A 182 16.67 -16.84 12.47
CA ILE A 182 16.44 -15.39 12.58
C ILE A 182 17.74 -14.64 12.82
N ASP A 183 18.57 -15.10 13.76
CA ASP A 183 19.80 -14.39 14.09
C ASP A 183 20.78 -14.35 12.92
N SER A 184 20.87 -15.44 12.16
CA SER A 184 21.64 -15.50 10.91
C SER A 184 21.08 -14.54 9.83
N LYS A 185 19.77 -14.60 9.55
CA LYS A 185 19.12 -13.69 8.59
C LYS A 185 19.30 -12.22 8.99
N ALA A 186 19.11 -11.90 10.27
CA ALA A 186 19.22 -10.55 10.80
C ALA A 186 20.65 -9.98 10.67
N GLU A 187 21.66 -10.81 10.84
CA GLU A 187 23.07 -10.42 10.67
C GLU A 187 23.40 -10.13 9.21
N GLY A 188 23.04 -11.04 8.30
CA GLY A 188 23.21 -10.81 6.87
C GLY A 188 22.43 -9.59 6.39
N LEU A 189 21.18 -9.43 6.83
CA LEU A 189 20.33 -8.29 6.50
C LEU A 189 20.99 -6.98 6.94
N ALA A 190 21.45 -6.90 8.18
CA ALA A 190 22.10 -5.70 8.70
C ALA A 190 23.35 -5.33 7.90
N PHE A 191 24.17 -6.33 7.54
CA PHE A 191 25.36 -6.14 6.70
C PHE A 191 25.02 -5.65 5.29
N CYS A 192 24.04 -6.27 4.63
CA CYS A 192 23.60 -5.86 3.29
C CYS A 192 23.02 -4.45 3.27
N ILE A 193 22.22 -4.07 4.28
CA ILE A 193 21.69 -2.70 4.42
C ILE A 193 22.82 -1.69 4.65
N GLN A 194 23.82 -2.04 5.48
CA GLN A 194 25.00 -1.21 5.69
C GLN A 194 25.71 -0.95 4.37
N ASN A 195 26.06 -2.01 3.63
CA ASN A 195 26.75 -1.90 2.34
C ASN A 195 25.95 -1.09 1.33
N GLY A 196 24.64 -1.35 1.21
CA GLY A 196 23.76 -0.61 0.31
C GLY A 196 23.78 0.88 0.59
N CYS A 197 23.63 1.27 1.87
CA CYS A 197 23.71 2.67 2.27
C CYS A 197 25.08 3.30 1.98
N ASP A 198 26.17 2.58 2.23
CA ASP A 198 27.52 3.12 2.09
C ASP A 198 27.87 3.33 0.60
N TYR A 199 27.43 2.43 -0.28
CA TYR A 199 27.56 2.59 -1.72
C TYR A 199 26.78 3.79 -2.26
N PHE A 200 25.52 3.97 -1.86
CA PHE A 200 24.73 5.14 -2.27
C PHE A 200 25.31 6.45 -1.71
N GLU A 201 25.77 6.45 -0.46
CA GLU A 201 26.43 7.64 0.10
C GLU A 201 27.74 7.97 -0.63
N ALA A 202 28.52 6.95 -0.99
CA ALA A 202 29.73 7.14 -1.80
C ALA A 202 29.41 7.66 -3.21
N ALA A 203 28.37 7.13 -3.86
CA ALA A 203 27.94 7.54 -5.20
C ALA A 203 27.66 9.04 -5.27
N SER A 204 26.98 9.60 -4.26
CA SER A 204 26.65 11.03 -4.18
C SER A 204 27.85 11.98 -4.12
N LYS A 205 29.05 11.45 -3.83
CA LYS A 205 30.30 12.22 -3.68
C LYS A 205 31.31 11.91 -4.80
N GLN A 206 31.03 10.93 -5.64
CA GLN A 206 31.96 10.40 -6.64
C GLN A 206 31.74 10.99 -8.03
N LYS A 207 32.78 10.90 -8.87
CA LYS A 207 32.65 11.24 -10.30
C LYS A 207 31.78 10.21 -11.02
N LEU A 208 31.17 10.61 -12.14
CA LEU A 208 30.21 9.84 -12.93
C LEU A 208 30.54 8.34 -13.06
N ASN A 209 31.72 7.97 -13.56
CA ASN A 209 32.08 6.57 -13.76
C ASN A 209 32.08 5.75 -12.45
N GLN A 210 32.56 6.35 -11.35
CA GLN A 210 32.57 5.70 -10.03
C GLN A 210 31.17 5.67 -9.43
N ARG A 211 30.39 6.76 -9.62
CA ARG A 211 28.99 6.86 -9.22
C ARG A 211 28.16 5.71 -9.80
N VAL A 212 28.25 5.45 -11.12
CA VAL A 212 27.59 4.31 -11.78
C VAL A 212 27.92 2.98 -11.09
N VAL A 213 29.21 2.75 -10.84
CA VAL A 213 29.69 1.49 -10.24
C VAL A 213 29.19 1.34 -8.81
N SER A 214 29.23 2.41 -8.01
CA SER A 214 28.74 2.42 -6.64
C SER A 214 27.23 2.16 -6.58
N LEU A 215 26.43 2.81 -7.44
CA LEU A 215 24.98 2.57 -7.49
C LEU A 215 24.64 1.14 -7.90
N TYR A 216 25.40 0.55 -8.84
CA TYR A 216 25.23 -0.86 -9.20
C TYR A 216 25.40 -1.78 -7.99
N TYR A 217 26.53 -1.67 -7.27
CA TYR A 217 26.78 -2.52 -6.11
C TYR A 217 25.85 -2.20 -4.94
N GLY A 218 25.42 -0.94 -4.79
CA GLY A 218 24.40 -0.55 -3.83
C GLY A 218 23.05 -1.22 -4.10
N GLY A 219 22.63 -1.26 -5.37
CA GLY A 219 21.41 -1.97 -5.79
C GLY A 219 21.48 -3.48 -5.53
N ILE A 220 22.62 -4.12 -5.79
CA ILE A 220 22.85 -5.54 -5.46
C ILE A 220 22.79 -5.79 -3.95
N ALA A 221 23.37 -4.90 -3.15
CA ALA A 221 23.33 -5.00 -1.69
C ALA A 221 21.91 -4.85 -1.14
N PHE A 222 21.09 -3.95 -1.68
CA PHE A 222 19.69 -3.84 -1.28
C PHE A 222 18.82 -4.99 -1.76
N ALA A 223 19.04 -5.50 -2.98
CA ALA A 223 18.39 -6.71 -3.46
C ALA A 223 18.70 -7.91 -2.55
N SER A 224 19.96 -8.03 -2.11
CA SER A 224 20.38 -9.04 -1.13
C SER A 224 19.67 -8.89 0.22
N ALA A 225 19.52 -7.66 0.70
CA ALA A 225 18.81 -7.36 1.94
C ALA A 225 17.31 -7.72 1.85
N GLU A 226 16.66 -7.40 0.72
CA GLU A 226 15.27 -7.77 0.43
C GLU A 226 15.07 -9.30 0.50
N MET A 227 15.98 -10.06 -0.15
CA MET A 227 15.98 -11.52 -0.12
C MET A 227 16.14 -12.08 1.30
N LEU A 228 17.07 -11.55 2.10
CA LEU A 228 17.31 -12.00 3.48
C LEU A 228 16.17 -11.65 4.45
N ALA A 229 15.46 -10.54 4.20
CA ALA A 229 14.30 -10.17 5.01
C ALA A 229 13.08 -11.07 4.76
N SER A 230 13.01 -11.73 3.60
CA SER A 230 11.90 -12.61 3.27
C SER A 230 12.00 -13.96 3.99
N PRO A 231 10.89 -14.52 4.50
CA PRO A 231 10.88 -15.85 5.12
C PRO A 231 11.33 -16.96 4.17
N GLU A 232 10.95 -16.88 2.90
CA GLU A 232 11.23 -17.86 1.85
C GLU A 232 12.56 -17.61 1.13
N GLY A 233 13.22 -16.49 1.45
CA GLY A 233 14.54 -16.17 0.92
C GLY A 233 15.68 -16.89 1.64
N PRO A 234 16.93 -16.67 1.19
CA PRO A 234 18.13 -17.28 1.73
C PRO A 234 18.26 -17.16 3.25
N SER A 235 18.81 -18.19 3.89
CA SER A 235 18.89 -18.32 5.36
C SER A 235 20.11 -17.65 5.99
N THR A 236 21.13 -17.36 5.18
CA THR A 236 22.43 -16.86 5.66
C THR A 236 23.01 -15.85 4.67
N LEU A 237 23.92 -15.00 5.15
CA LEU A 237 24.73 -14.14 4.28
C LEU A 237 25.56 -14.97 3.29
N ASP A 238 26.15 -16.08 3.74
CA ASP A 238 26.98 -16.97 2.92
C ASP A 238 26.21 -17.51 1.72
N GLU A 239 24.93 -17.85 1.90
CA GLU A 239 24.06 -18.32 0.83
C GLU A 239 23.87 -17.22 -0.24
N VAL A 240 23.62 -15.98 0.18
CA VAL A 240 23.51 -14.83 -0.75
C VAL A 240 24.82 -14.56 -1.47
N GLU A 241 25.93 -14.52 -0.73
CA GLU A 241 27.26 -14.32 -1.33
C GLU A 241 27.59 -15.42 -2.33
N SER A 242 27.18 -16.67 -2.06
CA SER A 242 27.35 -17.78 -2.99
C SER A 242 26.66 -17.57 -4.34
N MET A 243 25.56 -16.80 -4.38
CA MET A 243 24.86 -16.46 -5.63
C MET A 243 25.74 -15.60 -6.55
N THR A 244 26.60 -14.76 -5.98
CA THR A 244 27.53 -13.91 -6.73
C THR A 244 28.81 -14.65 -7.17
N LYS A 245 29.16 -15.78 -6.53
CA LYS A 245 30.35 -16.58 -6.90
C LYS A 245 30.29 -17.13 -8.32
N TYR A 246 29.08 -17.38 -8.84
CA TYR A 246 28.85 -17.84 -10.21
C TYR A 246 28.69 -16.69 -11.22
N GLY A 247 28.99 -15.46 -10.81
CA GLY A 247 28.88 -14.24 -11.62
C GLY A 247 27.59 -13.45 -11.35
N HIS A 248 27.40 -12.38 -12.10
CA HIS A 248 26.27 -11.46 -11.94
C HIS A 248 24.95 -11.99 -12.52
N GLY A 249 24.99 -13.05 -13.33
CA GLY A 249 23.83 -13.57 -14.06
C GLY A 249 23.40 -12.73 -15.26
N LEU A 250 24.27 -11.81 -15.67
CA LEU A 250 24.11 -10.92 -16.81
C LEU A 250 25.39 -10.98 -17.67
N TYR A 251 25.26 -10.75 -18.97
CA TYR A 251 26.37 -10.61 -19.90
C TYR A 251 26.16 -9.41 -20.81
N THR A 252 27.25 -8.96 -21.43
CA THR A 252 27.23 -7.87 -22.40
C THR A 252 27.99 -8.23 -23.66
N PHE A 253 27.60 -7.66 -24.80
CA PHE A 253 28.34 -7.71 -26.06
C PHE A 253 28.40 -6.33 -26.71
N ASP A 254 29.47 -6.10 -27.45
CA ASP A 254 29.62 -4.85 -28.20
C ASP A 254 28.56 -4.77 -29.29
N SER A 255 28.13 -3.55 -29.58
CA SER A 255 26.95 -3.27 -30.39
C SER A 255 26.97 -3.93 -31.76
N THR A 256 25.80 -4.38 -32.19
CA THR A 256 25.51 -4.82 -33.56
C THR A 256 25.02 -3.68 -34.45
N SER A 257 24.83 -2.48 -33.90
CA SER A 257 24.28 -1.30 -34.59
C SER A 257 25.34 -0.22 -34.87
N LYS A 258 24.99 0.76 -35.71
CA LYS A 258 25.87 1.92 -36.01
C LYS A 258 26.15 2.78 -34.78
N ASN A 259 25.20 2.83 -33.83
CA ASN A 259 25.37 3.52 -32.57
C ASN A 259 25.82 2.52 -31.50
N SER A 260 27.10 2.60 -31.15
CA SER A 260 27.70 1.62 -30.24
C SER A 260 27.17 1.68 -28.81
N PHE A 261 26.60 2.81 -28.40
CA PHE A 261 25.95 2.97 -27.10
C PHE A 261 24.55 2.37 -27.12
N GLU A 262 23.71 2.79 -28.08
CA GLU A 262 22.32 2.30 -28.14
C GLU A 262 22.26 0.79 -28.30
N GLY A 263 23.01 0.25 -29.27
CA GLY A 263 23.00 -1.18 -29.58
C GLY A 263 23.86 -2.03 -28.65
N PHE A 264 24.44 -1.47 -27.57
CA PHE A 264 25.22 -2.25 -26.62
C PHE A 264 24.34 -3.36 -26.03
N VAL A 265 24.72 -4.62 -26.27
CA VAL A 265 23.85 -5.76 -26.01
C VAL A 265 23.94 -6.16 -24.54
N VAL A 266 22.80 -6.48 -23.95
CA VAL A 266 22.65 -6.93 -22.57
C VAL A 266 21.80 -8.19 -22.56
N GLY A 267 22.27 -9.25 -21.93
CA GLY A 267 21.48 -10.48 -21.79
C GLY A 267 21.61 -11.13 -20.43
N VAL A 268 20.68 -12.02 -20.12
CA VAL A 268 20.61 -12.77 -18.87
C VAL A 268 21.18 -14.18 -19.02
N LEU A 269 21.56 -14.80 -17.90
CA LEU A 269 22.06 -16.18 -17.84
C LEU A 269 21.27 -16.97 -16.79
N SER A 270 21.17 -18.30 -16.95
CA SER A 270 20.50 -19.18 -15.96
C SER A 270 21.28 -19.38 -14.65
N ASN A 271 22.37 -18.64 -14.44
CA ASN A 271 23.19 -18.67 -13.24
C ASN A 271 23.44 -17.26 -12.67
N GLY A 272 24.18 -17.19 -11.57
CA GLY A 272 24.57 -15.92 -10.95
C GLY A 272 23.43 -15.22 -10.19
N PHE A 273 23.76 -14.04 -9.66
CA PHE A 273 22.88 -13.29 -8.75
C PHE A 273 21.55 -12.89 -9.39
N TYR A 274 21.58 -12.26 -10.59
CA TYR A 274 20.37 -11.70 -11.20
C TYR A 274 19.27 -12.75 -11.39
N LYS A 275 19.64 -13.95 -11.88
CA LYS A 275 18.71 -15.07 -12.03
C LYS A 275 18.10 -15.51 -10.70
N LYS A 276 18.91 -15.67 -9.67
CA LYS A 276 18.45 -16.07 -8.32
C LYS A 276 17.51 -15.02 -7.72
N TRP A 277 17.78 -13.75 -7.97
CA TRP A 277 16.90 -12.67 -7.56
C TRP A 277 15.58 -12.68 -8.36
N MET A 278 15.61 -12.92 -9.67
CA MET A 278 14.38 -13.01 -10.48
C MET A 278 13.51 -14.20 -10.08
N ASP A 279 14.10 -15.37 -9.81
CA ASP A 279 13.39 -16.53 -9.24
C ASP A 279 12.69 -16.15 -7.93
N PHE A 280 13.41 -15.45 -7.04
CA PHE A 280 12.90 -15.02 -5.75
C PHE A 280 11.73 -14.04 -5.88
N LEU A 281 11.78 -13.16 -6.87
CA LEU A 281 10.68 -12.24 -7.18
C LEU A 281 9.50 -12.93 -7.90
N GLY A 282 9.60 -14.22 -8.21
CA GLY A 282 8.54 -15.01 -8.84
C GLY A 282 8.49 -14.90 -10.36
N PHE A 283 9.54 -14.41 -11.02
CA PHE A 283 9.60 -14.36 -12.48
C PHE A 283 10.01 -15.70 -13.09
N ASP A 284 9.49 -15.97 -14.29
CA ASP A 284 9.92 -17.13 -15.08
C ASP A 284 11.31 -16.88 -15.66
N THR A 285 12.28 -17.67 -15.19
CA THR A 285 13.69 -17.66 -15.65
C THR A 285 14.05 -18.90 -16.48
N THR A 286 13.07 -19.75 -16.84
CA THR A 286 13.31 -21.04 -17.52
C THR A 286 13.97 -20.87 -18.88
N LEU A 287 13.69 -19.76 -19.58
CA LEU A 287 14.26 -19.43 -20.88
C LEU A 287 15.68 -18.86 -20.79
N PHE A 288 16.22 -18.61 -19.59
CA PHE A 288 17.53 -17.98 -19.46
C PHE A 288 18.65 -18.93 -19.91
N PRO A 289 19.52 -18.52 -20.84
CA PRO A 289 20.53 -19.41 -21.42
C PRO A 289 21.63 -19.75 -20.43
N SER A 290 22.12 -20.98 -20.47
CA SER A 290 23.20 -21.46 -19.59
C SER A 290 24.60 -20.96 -19.97
N LYS A 291 24.74 -20.44 -21.19
CA LYS A 291 26.01 -19.97 -21.74
C LYS A 291 25.79 -18.64 -22.41
N LYS A 292 26.70 -17.70 -22.16
CA LYS A 292 26.77 -16.48 -22.94
C LYS A 292 27.12 -16.80 -24.41
N PRO A 293 26.64 -15.99 -25.37
CA PRO A 293 27.10 -16.02 -26.75
C PRO A 293 28.64 -15.94 -26.81
N LYS A 294 29.26 -16.46 -27.88
CA LYS A 294 30.72 -16.38 -28.06
C LYS A 294 31.10 -15.34 -29.11
N LYS A 295 30.24 -15.11 -30.09
CA LYS A 295 30.43 -14.16 -31.17
C LYS A 295 29.18 -13.31 -31.38
N ALA A 296 29.32 -12.22 -32.12
CA ALA A 296 28.21 -11.30 -32.38
C ALA A 296 27.09 -11.97 -33.19
N GLU A 297 27.41 -12.92 -34.07
CA GLU A 297 26.45 -13.64 -34.90
C GLU A 297 25.57 -14.61 -34.10
N ASP A 298 25.98 -14.97 -32.87
CA ASP A 298 25.21 -15.81 -31.96
C ASP A 298 24.09 -15.01 -31.24
N ILE A 299 24.06 -13.68 -31.40
CA ILE A 299 23.11 -12.79 -30.73
C ILE A 299 21.86 -12.65 -31.59
N ASP A 300 20.71 -13.03 -31.02
CA ASP A 300 19.40 -12.93 -31.65
C ASP A 300 18.49 -12.03 -30.80
N LEU A 301 18.36 -10.77 -31.19
CA LEU A 301 17.54 -9.77 -30.48
C LEU A 301 16.03 -10.05 -30.55
N SER A 302 15.57 -11.04 -31.33
CA SER A 302 14.17 -11.47 -31.29
C SER A 302 13.85 -12.33 -30.07
N LYS A 303 14.89 -12.80 -29.36
CA LYS A 303 14.74 -13.66 -28.20
C LYS A 303 14.49 -12.87 -26.91
N PRO A 304 13.61 -13.36 -26.02
CA PRO A 304 13.25 -12.65 -24.82
C PRO A 304 14.44 -12.47 -23.86
N GLU A 305 15.42 -13.37 -23.80
CA GLU A 305 16.54 -13.32 -22.86
C GLU A 305 17.62 -12.26 -23.15
N VAL A 306 17.48 -11.47 -24.21
CA VAL A 306 18.48 -10.49 -24.64
C VAL A 306 17.80 -9.20 -25.10
N THR A 307 18.45 -8.07 -24.82
CA THR A 307 17.98 -6.73 -25.16
C THR A 307 19.18 -5.82 -25.41
N THR A 308 18.93 -4.55 -25.67
CA THR A 308 19.96 -3.52 -25.83
C THR A 308 19.93 -2.52 -24.67
N LEU A 309 21.02 -1.77 -24.51
CA LEU A 309 21.12 -0.74 -23.49
C LEU A 309 20.02 0.32 -23.65
N ILE A 310 19.74 0.75 -24.89
CA ILE A 310 18.70 1.77 -25.13
C ILE A 310 17.30 1.25 -24.80
N GLU A 311 17.03 -0.03 -25.02
CA GLU A 311 15.77 -0.66 -24.63
C GLU A 311 15.62 -0.78 -23.11
N LEU A 312 16.71 -0.91 -22.35
CA LEU A 312 16.66 -0.83 -20.89
C LEU A 312 16.35 0.60 -20.42
N PHE A 313 16.96 1.62 -21.03
CA PHE A 313 16.61 3.03 -20.77
C PHE A 313 15.14 3.31 -21.08
N SER A 314 14.60 2.75 -22.16
CA SER A 314 13.23 3.00 -22.59
C SER A 314 12.16 2.42 -21.65
N ARG A 315 12.58 1.65 -20.64
CA ARG A 315 11.73 1.08 -19.57
C ARG A 315 11.75 1.89 -18.27
N VAL A 316 12.40 3.07 -18.26
CA VAL A 316 12.44 4.00 -17.13
C VAL A 316 11.50 5.17 -17.45
N PRO A 317 10.25 5.18 -16.95
CA PRO A 317 9.27 6.19 -17.34
C PRO A 317 9.68 7.62 -17.01
N GLU A 318 10.45 7.81 -15.95
CA GLU A 318 10.94 9.13 -15.54
C GLU A 318 11.89 9.80 -16.53
N LEU A 319 12.42 9.05 -17.49
CA LEU A 319 13.32 9.59 -18.51
C LEU A 319 12.58 10.02 -19.78
N GLU A 320 11.24 9.95 -19.82
CA GLU A 320 10.40 10.21 -20.98
C GLU A 320 10.90 11.37 -21.86
N ASP A 321 10.94 12.57 -21.28
CA ASP A 321 11.19 13.81 -22.01
C ASP A 321 12.57 13.77 -22.68
N LEU A 322 13.63 13.47 -21.91
CA LEU A 322 14.98 13.45 -22.46
C LEU A 322 15.20 12.24 -23.37
N PHE A 323 14.64 11.08 -23.04
CA PHE A 323 14.77 9.87 -23.83
C PHE A 323 14.23 10.09 -25.24
N LEU A 324 13.01 10.62 -25.39
CA LEU A 324 12.41 10.88 -26.69
C LEU A 324 13.11 12.01 -27.49
N LEU A 325 13.87 12.87 -26.82
CA LEU A 325 14.70 13.90 -27.47
C LEU A 325 16.02 13.35 -28.02
N VAL A 326 16.62 12.36 -27.35
CA VAL A 326 17.97 11.86 -27.69
C VAL A 326 17.98 10.57 -28.48
N THR A 327 16.87 9.83 -28.54
CA THR A 327 16.75 8.61 -29.33
C THR A 327 15.47 8.57 -30.17
N ASN A 328 15.49 7.77 -31.23
CA ASN A 328 14.29 7.41 -32.00
C ASN A 328 13.69 6.07 -31.55
N SER A 329 14.20 5.50 -30.45
CA SER A 329 13.70 4.24 -29.91
C SER A 329 12.35 4.46 -29.24
N PRO A 330 11.42 3.50 -29.33
CA PRO A 330 10.13 3.60 -28.66
C PRO A 330 10.26 3.47 -27.13
N ALA A 331 9.38 4.15 -26.41
CA ALA A 331 9.20 3.91 -24.98
C ALA A 331 8.63 2.50 -24.76
N ASN A 332 9.10 1.83 -23.72
CA ASN A 332 8.66 0.49 -23.32
C ASN A 332 7.93 0.55 -21.98
N TRP A 333 6.96 1.46 -21.89
CA TRP A 333 6.01 1.57 -20.80
C TRP A 333 4.73 2.25 -21.32
N LEU A 334 3.62 2.08 -20.59
CA LEU A 334 2.30 2.60 -20.96
C LEU A 334 1.63 3.25 -19.74
N ASN A 335 0.86 4.33 -19.93
CA ASN A 335 0.06 4.91 -18.85
C ASN A 335 -1.35 4.33 -18.85
N PHE A 336 -1.85 3.95 -17.68
CA PHE A 336 -3.20 3.40 -17.51
C PHE A 336 -4.03 4.33 -16.63
N HIS A 337 -5.22 4.70 -17.10
CA HIS A 337 -6.13 5.59 -16.40
C HIS A 337 -7.55 5.02 -16.37
N TYR A 338 -8.29 5.33 -15.31
CA TYR A 338 -9.71 5.00 -15.23
C TYR A 338 -10.49 5.79 -16.30
N ASP A 339 -11.24 5.08 -17.16
CA ASP A 339 -12.08 5.73 -18.17
C ASP A 339 -13.39 6.19 -17.54
N SER A 340 -13.46 7.46 -17.14
CA SER A 340 -14.63 7.99 -16.44
C SER A 340 -15.89 8.04 -17.33
N ASP A 341 -15.70 8.19 -18.63
CA ASP A 341 -16.80 8.29 -19.59
C ASP A 341 -17.39 6.90 -19.87
N ALA A 342 -16.54 5.88 -20.02
CA ALA A 342 -16.98 4.52 -20.29
C ALA A 342 -17.58 3.83 -19.06
N ASN A 343 -17.09 4.12 -17.85
CA ASN A 343 -17.59 3.48 -16.64
C ASN A 343 -18.74 4.26 -15.98
N GLY A 344 -18.90 5.55 -16.29
CA GLY A 344 -19.85 6.44 -15.62
C GLY A 344 -19.44 6.77 -14.17
N PHE A 345 -20.04 7.85 -13.64
CA PHE A 345 -19.83 8.28 -12.26
C PHE A 345 -21.13 8.13 -11.46
N SER A 346 -21.20 7.14 -10.56
CA SER A 346 -22.32 7.00 -9.62
C SER A 346 -21.86 6.49 -8.27
N LEU A 347 -22.09 7.29 -7.22
CA LEU A 347 -21.79 6.93 -5.82
C LEU A 347 -22.69 5.81 -5.27
N SER A 348 -23.75 5.43 -5.99
CA SER A 348 -24.77 4.47 -5.55
C SER A 348 -24.79 3.16 -6.34
N GLN A 349 -23.94 3.00 -7.36
CA GLN A 349 -23.86 1.75 -8.11
C GLN A 349 -22.99 0.70 -7.42
N PRO A 350 -23.35 -0.59 -7.51
CA PRO A 350 -22.50 -1.66 -7.01
C PRO A 350 -21.16 -1.65 -7.75
N ARG A 351 -20.06 -1.81 -7.00
CA ARG A 351 -18.70 -1.87 -7.57
C ARG A 351 -18.61 -3.07 -8.51
N LEU A 352 -18.40 -2.79 -9.79
CA LEU A 352 -18.23 -3.82 -10.82
C LEU A 352 -16.87 -4.50 -10.68
N ARG A 353 -16.76 -5.74 -11.13
CA ARG A 353 -15.52 -6.53 -11.15
C ARG A 353 -14.76 -6.43 -12.48
N GLU A 354 -15.17 -5.48 -13.30
CA GLU A 354 -14.63 -5.17 -14.61
C GLU A 354 -14.65 -3.65 -14.74
N THR A 355 -13.57 -3.07 -15.23
CA THR A 355 -13.41 -1.62 -15.34
C THR A 355 -12.77 -1.28 -16.68
N TYR A 356 -13.36 -0.34 -17.42
CA TYR A 356 -12.71 0.22 -18.59
C TYR A 356 -11.58 1.15 -18.19
N VAL A 357 -10.45 1.03 -18.89
CA VAL A 357 -9.29 1.90 -18.73
C VAL A 357 -8.90 2.48 -20.07
N THR A 358 -8.39 3.70 -20.02
CA THR A 358 -7.67 4.32 -21.13
C THR A 358 -6.19 3.97 -20.97
N ILE A 359 -5.58 3.50 -22.06
CA ILE A 359 -4.16 3.18 -22.17
C ILE A 359 -3.53 4.20 -23.11
N ASN A 360 -2.49 4.88 -22.65
CA ASN A 360 -1.79 5.90 -23.43
C ASN A 360 -0.38 5.42 -23.77
N ASP A 361 -0.08 5.36 -25.06
CA ASP A 361 1.26 5.21 -25.62
C ASP A 361 1.73 6.54 -26.21
N ILE A 362 2.51 7.26 -25.42
CA ILE A 362 3.12 8.54 -25.82
C ILE A 362 4.09 8.41 -27.00
N SER A 363 4.68 7.22 -27.21
CA SER A 363 5.71 6.98 -28.22
C SER A 363 5.13 6.64 -29.58
N CYS A 364 3.79 6.48 -29.66
CA CYS A 364 3.07 6.12 -30.87
C CYS A 364 3.61 4.86 -31.56
N SER A 365 4.13 3.91 -30.77
CA SER A 365 4.87 2.75 -31.28
C SER A 365 4.12 1.43 -31.12
N LYS A 366 3.15 1.36 -30.20
CA LYS A 366 2.42 0.14 -29.90
C LYS A 366 1.16 0.04 -30.74
N THR A 367 0.84 -1.18 -31.15
CA THR A 367 -0.42 -1.57 -31.77
C THR A 367 -1.36 -2.20 -30.74
N LYS A 368 -2.61 -2.44 -31.13
CA LYS A 368 -3.55 -3.20 -30.28
C LYS A 368 -3.03 -4.62 -30.01
N GLU A 369 -2.39 -5.21 -31.01
CA GLU A 369 -1.82 -6.56 -30.94
C GLU A 369 -0.64 -6.61 -29.95
N ASP A 370 0.19 -5.55 -29.91
CA ASP A 370 1.27 -5.45 -28.91
C ASP A 370 0.72 -5.36 -27.48
N ILE A 371 -0.35 -4.57 -27.27
CA ILE A 371 -1.00 -4.45 -25.96
C ILE A 371 -1.66 -5.78 -25.57
N ALA A 372 -2.31 -6.46 -26.53
CA ALA A 372 -2.94 -7.77 -26.29
C ALA A 372 -1.91 -8.87 -25.97
N ALA A 373 -0.67 -8.73 -26.43
CA ALA A 373 0.41 -9.67 -26.13
C ALA A 373 0.98 -9.51 -24.71
N LEU A 374 0.67 -8.41 -24.01
CA LEU A 374 1.06 -8.24 -22.62
C LEU A 374 0.30 -9.25 -21.75
N SER A 375 0.99 -9.83 -20.77
CA SER A 375 0.38 -10.75 -19.79
C SER A 375 -0.46 -10.00 -18.75
N LEU A 376 -1.49 -9.29 -19.22
CA LEU A 376 -2.43 -8.49 -18.44
C LEU A 376 -3.87 -8.97 -18.69
N PRO A 377 -4.78 -8.84 -17.70
CA PRO A 377 -6.17 -9.30 -17.82
C PRO A 377 -7.02 -8.30 -18.64
N LEU A 378 -6.62 -8.05 -19.88
CA LEU A 378 -7.25 -7.09 -20.79
C LEU A 378 -8.19 -7.79 -21.77
N GLU A 379 -9.35 -7.18 -22.01
CA GLU A 379 -10.29 -7.54 -23.07
C GLU A 379 -10.76 -6.29 -23.81
N GLN A 380 -11.41 -6.47 -24.96
CA GLN A 380 -12.05 -5.38 -25.71
C GLN A 380 -11.11 -4.21 -26.04
N ILE A 381 -9.87 -4.52 -26.43
CA ILE A 381 -8.86 -3.50 -26.78
C ILE A 381 -9.26 -2.83 -28.10
N GLU A 382 -9.47 -1.52 -28.06
CA GLU A 382 -9.82 -0.70 -29.22
C GLU A 382 -8.99 0.58 -29.27
N TYR A 383 -8.80 1.13 -30.47
CA TYR A 383 -8.21 2.46 -30.61
C TYR A 383 -9.21 3.51 -30.14
N GLN A 384 -8.72 4.53 -29.45
CA GLN A 384 -9.51 5.67 -28.98
C GLN A 384 -8.96 6.96 -29.59
N THR A 385 -9.85 7.80 -30.11
CA THR A 385 -9.50 9.16 -30.51
C THR A 385 -9.36 10.04 -29.28
N SER A 386 -8.35 10.90 -29.27
CA SER A 386 -8.01 11.80 -28.18
C SER A 386 -7.48 13.11 -28.75
N GLU A 387 -7.67 14.20 -28.02
CA GLU A 387 -7.07 15.51 -28.34
C GLU A 387 -5.64 15.62 -27.80
N TYR A 388 -5.23 14.70 -26.92
CA TYR A 388 -3.89 14.66 -26.34
C TYR A 388 -2.89 13.96 -27.29
N PRO A 389 -1.60 14.31 -27.22
CA PRO A 389 -0.56 13.61 -27.98
C PRO A 389 -0.43 12.14 -27.58
N GLY A 390 -0.12 11.29 -28.55
CA GLY A 390 0.10 9.85 -28.35
C GLY A 390 -0.94 8.99 -29.07
N LEU A 391 -0.72 7.66 -29.03
CA LEU A 391 -1.73 6.68 -29.36
C LEU A 391 -2.53 6.33 -28.10
N HIS A 392 -3.85 6.34 -28.23
CA HIS A 392 -4.76 6.04 -27.13
C HIS A 392 -5.58 4.81 -27.44
N PHE A 393 -5.81 4.00 -26.41
CA PHE A 393 -6.59 2.79 -26.48
C PHE A 393 -7.57 2.75 -25.34
N LYS A 394 -8.68 2.06 -25.56
CA LYS A 394 -9.58 1.65 -24.50
C LYS A 394 -9.47 0.14 -24.34
N ALA A 395 -9.49 -0.34 -23.11
CA ALA A 395 -9.55 -1.76 -22.80
C ALA A 395 -10.39 -2.01 -21.55
N LEU A 396 -11.02 -3.18 -21.46
CA LEU A 396 -11.66 -3.68 -20.27
C LEU A 396 -10.64 -4.45 -19.43
N VAL A 397 -10.47 -4.08 -18.16
CA VAL A 397 -9.67 -4.83 -17.20
C VAL A 397 -10.59 -5.73 -16.38
N LYS A 398 -10.33 -7.04 -16.37
CA LYS A 398 -11.03 -7.99 -15.48
C LYS A 398 -10.33 -8.11 -14.14
N HIS A 399 -11.08 -7.91 -13.05
CA HIS A 399 -10.56 -7.96 -11.70
C HIS A 399 -11.55 -8.63 -10.71
N PRO A 400 -11.80 -9.95 -10.86
CA PRO A 400 -12.80 -10.66 -10.06
C PRO A 400 -12.47 -10.67 -8.56
N ASP A 401 -11.20 -10.79 -8.23
CA ASP A 401 -10.73 -11.00 -6.85
C ASP A 401 -10.37 -9.69 -6.13
N THR A 402 -10.25 -8.58 -6.86
CA THR A 402 -9.90 -7.27 -6.29
C THR A 402 -11.03 -6.27 -6.47
N GLU A 403 -11.12 -5.33 -5.54
CA GLU A 403 -12.13 -4.29 -5.58
C GLU A 403 -11.89 -3.27 -6.70
N TYR A 404 -10.62 -3.03 -7.03
CA TYR A 404 -10.19 -2.06 -8.03
C TYR A 404 -9.31 -2.72 -9.09
N TRP A 405 -9.40 -2.23 -10.32
CA TRP A 405 -8.61 -2.71 -11.47
C TRP A 405 -7.10 -2.62 -11.24
N HIS A 406 -6.63 -1.60 -10.54
CA HIS A 406 -5.22 -1.44 -10.18
C HIS A 406 -4.76 -2.44 -9.10
N GLY A 407 -5.62 -3.36 -8.66
CA GLY A 407 -5.26 -4.49 -7.81
C GLY A 407 -4.75 -5.71 -8.58
N VAL A 408 -5.11 -5.85 -9.86
CA VAL A 408 -4.65 -6.96 -10.74
C VAL A 408 -3.60 -6.53 -11.76
N ILE A 409 -3.32 -5.22 -11.82
CA ILE A 409 -2.28 -4.65 -12.69
C ILE A 409 -1.19 -4.06 -11.79
N ASN A 410 0.03 -4.61 -11.88
CA ASN A 410 1.19 -4.04 -11.18
C ASN A 410 1.60 -2.73 -11.85
N GLN A 411 1.55 -1.64 -11.09
CA GLN A 411 1.85 -0.30 -11.59
C GLN A 411 3.12 0.22 -10.93
N HIS A 412 3.99 0.77 -11.77
CA HIS A 412 5.07 1.65 -11.36
C HIS A 412 4.50 3.03 -11.07
N ARG A 413 4.94 3.63 -9.97
CA ARG A 413 4.53 4.99 -9.55
C ARG A 413 5.74 5.68 -8.95
N SER A 414 5.92 6.94 -9.32
CA SER A 414 6.97 7.77 -8.71
C SER A 414 6.51 9.21 -8.54
N PRO A 415 7.26 10.04 -7.82
CA PRO A 415 6.99 11.48 -7.77
C PRO A 415 7.20 12.22 -9.10
N PHE A 416 7.83 11.58 -10.09
CA PHE A 416 8.15 12.19 -11.38
C PHE A 416 7.13 11.85 -12.47
N THR A 417 6.49 10.69 -12.38
CA THR A 417 5.54 10.21 -13.38
C THR A 417 4.27 9.65 -12.77
N GLY A 418 3.22 9.56 -13.59
CA GLY A 418 1.94 8.98 -13.21
C GLY A 418 2.02 7.47 -12.95
N SER A 419 0.86 6.81 -12.95
CA SER A 419 0.81 5.35 -12.89
C SER A 419 1.13 4.76 -14.26
N SER A 420 2.25 4.06 -14.34
CA SER A 420 2.73 3.45 -15.59
C SER A 420 2.85 1.94 -15.43
N ILE A 421 2.67 1.22 -16.53
CA ILE A 421 3.03 -0.19 -16.65
C ILE A 421 4.32 -0.27 -17.45
N ILE A 422 5.35 -0.89 -16.89
CA ILE A 422 6.60 -1.13 -17.59
C ILE A 422 6.44 -2.39 -18.45
N ILE A 423 6.76 -2.28 -19.75
CA ILE A 423 6.75 -3.44 -20.65
C ILE A 423 7.91 -4.37 -20.26
N PRO A 424 7.67 -5.68 -20.09
CA PRO A 424 8.67 -6.60 -19.57
C PRO A 424 10.04 -6.51 -20.26
N ALA A 425 11.10 -6.48 -19.48
CA ALA A 425 12.45 -6.81 -19.93
C ALA A 425 12.66 -8.32 -19.81
N PHE A 426 13.59 -8.87 -20.58
CA PHE A 426 13.98 -10.27 -20.46
C PHE A 426 12.81 -11.28 -20.55
N GLY A 427 11.79 -10.96 -21.33
CA GLY A 427 10.56 -11.75 -21.50
C GLY A 427 9.47 -11.50 -20.46
N SER A 428 9.81 -11.47 -19.17
CA SER A 428 8.81 -11.44 -18.07
C SER A 428 9.08 -10.42 -16.97
N VAL A 429 10.28 -9.82 -16.91
CA VAL A 429 10.71 -8.98 -15.78
C VAL A 429 10.11 -7.58 -15.91
N THR A 430 9.15 -7.25 -15.05
CA THR A 430 8.50 -5.93 -14.99
C THR A 430 9.05 -5.02 -13.90
N GLU A 431 9.89 -5.54 -13.02
CA GLU A 431 10.22 -4.88 -11.77
C GLU A 431 11.25 -3.77 -12.00
N TYR A 432 10.83 -2.52 -11.75
CA TYR A 432 11.62 -1.31 -11.97
C TYR A 432 13.06 -1.43 -11.41
N ARG A 433 13.18 -1.85 -10.14
CA ARG A 433 14.48 -2.01 -9.47
C ARG A 433 15.37 -3.07 -10.13
N ALA A 434 14.79 -4.14 -10.69
CA ALA A 434 15.53 -5.18 -11.39
C ALA A 434 16.05 -4.68 -12.73
N ILE A 435 15.19 -4.02 -13.51
CA ILE A 435 15.53 -3.40 -14.80
C ILE A 435 16.64 -2.36 -14.62
N CYS A 436 16.50 -1.48 -13.61
CA CYS A 436 17.52 -0.48 -13.29
C CYS A 436 18.85 -1.10 -12.87
N VAL A 437 18.85 -2.22 -12.13
CA VAL A 437 20.09 -2.94 -11.78
C VAL A 437 20.74 -3.56 -13.02
N ALA A 438 19.97 -4.09 -13.98
CA ALA A 438 20.51 -4.57 -15.26
C ALA A 438 21.07 -3.42 -16.12
N LEU A 439 20.41 -2.26 -16.11
CA LEU A 439 20.90 -1.03 -16.76
C LEU A 439 22.21 -0.55 -16.12
N LEU A 440 22.25 -0.44 -14.80
CA LEU A 440 23.47 -0.07 -14.04
C LEU A 440 24.60 -1.08 -14.23
N TYR A 441 24.29 -2.38 -14.30
CA TYR A 441 25.28 -3.40 -14.64
C TYR A 441 25.94 -3.07 -15.98
N SER A 442 25.12 -2.83 -17.00
CA SER A 442 25.57 -2.56 -18.37
C SER A 442 26.40 -1.29 -18.47
N LEU A 443 25.95 -0.20 -17.83
CA LEU A 443 26.72 1.03 -17.69
C LEU A 443 28.03 0.80 -16.93
N SER A 444 28.01 0.01 -15.85
CA SER A 444 29.21 -0.31 -15.07
C SER A 444 30.26 -1.07 -15.90
N ILE A 445 29.81 -1.87 -16.88
CA ILE A 445 30.71 -2.54 -17.83
C ILE A 445 31.25 -1.53 -18.84
N LEU A 446 30.40 -0.65 -19.38
CA LEU A 446 30.83 0.38 -20.33
C LEU A 446 31.91 1.29 -19.75
N VAL A 447 31.66 1.88 -18.57
CA VAL A 447 32.56 2.86 -17.96
C VAL A 447 33.88 2.28 -17.47
N ARG A 448 33.95 0.95 -17.24
CA ARG A 448 35.16 0.26 -16.75
C ARG A 448 35.92 -0.47 -17.86
N TYR A 449 35.22 -1.10 -18.79
CA TYR A 449 35.80 -2.10 -19.69
C TYR A 449 35.59 -1.78 -21.18
N ARG A 450 34.87 -0.72 -21.53
CA ARG A 450 34.66 -0.26 -22.92
C ARG A 450 34.94 1.23 -23.09
N PRO A 451 36.18 1.68 -22.85
CA PRO A 451 36.53 3.10 -22.90
C PRO A 451 36.34 3.73 -24.29
N SER A 452 36.40 2.95 -25.38
CA SER A 452 36.14 3.45 -26.74
C SER A 452 34.71 3.93 -26.91
N ILE A 453 33.73 3.08 -26.55
CA ILE A 453 32.30 3.41 -26.60
C ILE A 453 32.00 4.54 -25.63
N TRP A 454 32.48 4.44 -24.39
CA TRP A 454 32.21 5.44 -23.36
C TRP A 454 32.79 6.82 -23.69
N ARG A 455 33.97 6.88 -24.33
CA ARG A 455 34.55 8.15 -24.77
C ARG A 455 33.67 8.87 -25.80
N GLU A 456 33.00 8.14 -26.69
CA GLU A 456 32.08 8.76 -27.64
C GLU A 456 30.83 9.36 -26.97
N VAL A 457 30.43 8.83 -25.82
CA VAL A 457 29.36 9.39 -24.98
C VAL A 457 29.87 10.59 -24.18
N VAL A 458 31.08 10.55 -23.63
CA VAL A 458 31.55 11.66 -22.77
C VAL A 458 31.94 12.90 -23.57
N SER A 459 32.53 12.73 -24.75
CA SER A 459 33.13 13.86 -25.48
C SER A 459 33.11 13.66 -27.00
N GLY A 460 32.20 12.85 -27.53
CA GLY A 460 32.18 12.48 -28.94
C GLY A 460 30.80 12.62 -29.56
N LYS A 461 30.57 11.86 -30.64
CA LYS A 461 29.35 11.97 -31.46
C LYS A 461 28.06 11.52 -30.77
N HIS A 462 28.17 10.97 -29.57
CA HIS A 462 27.09 10.39 -28.79
C HIS A 462 26.90 11.15 -27.45
N GLU A 463 27.31 12.42 -27.40
CA GLU A 463 27.29 13.24 -26.17
C GLU A 463 25.90 13.41 -25.54
N ASN A 464 24.83 13.38 -26.34
CA ASN A 464 23.46 13.46 -25.82
C ASN A 464 23.11 12.32 -24.85
N TYR A 465 23.73 11.14 -24.99
CA TYR A 465 23.49 10.03 -24.05
C TYR A 465 24.20 10.21 -22.70
N LEU A 466 25.13 11.17 -22.59
CA LEU A 466 25.70 11.54 -21.30
C LEU A 466 24.63 12.15 -20.40
N ALA A 467 23.86 13.11 -20.92
CA ALA A 467 22.76 13.74 -20.21
C ALA A 467 21.70 12.70 -19.80
N LEU A 468 21.34 11.78 -20.71
CA LEU A 468 20.41 10.69 -20.40
C LEU A 468 20.93 9.78 -19.29
N THR A 469 22.23 9.49 -19.30
CA THR A 469 22.86 8.67 -18.25
C THR A 469 22.85 9.41 -16.91
N GLU A 470 23.18 10.70 -16.89
CA GLU A 470 23.18 11.51 -15.66
C GLU A 470 21.78 11.62 -15.05
N GLU A 471 20.76 11.90 -15.87
CA GLU A 471 19.37 11.96 -15.42
C GLU A 471 18.90 10.61 -14.86
N PHE A 472 19.23 9.51 -15.52
CA PHE A 472 18.96 8.17 -14.98
C PHE A 472 19.56 7.95 -13.60
N LEU A 473 20.81 8.35 -13.36
CA LEU A 473 21.44 8.16 -12.05
C LEU A 473 20.78 9.03 -10.98
N ASP A 474 20.37 10.26 -11.32
CA ASP A 474 19.64 11.15 -10.42
C ASP A 474 18.26 10.58 -10.05
N VAL A 475 17.52 10.10 -11.04
CA VAL A 475 16.23 9.40 -10.85
C VAL A 475 16.41 8.16 -9.99
N TYR A 476 17.38 7.30 -10.32
CA TYR A 476 17.61 6.05 -9.59
C TYR A 476 17.97 6.31 -8.13
N GLU A 477 18.86 7.26 -7.84
CA GLU A 477 19.21 7.66 -6.47
C GLU A 477 18.01 8.18 -5.68
N ARG A 478 17.08 8.84 -6.37
CA ARG A 478 15.88 9.38 -5.75
C ARG A 478 14.83 8.31 -5.45
N LEU A 479 14.67 7.31 -6.32
CA LEU A 479 13.59 6.31 -6.27
C LEU A 479 13.98 4.99 -5.63
N ALA A 480 15.17 4.48 -5.94
CA ALA A 480 15.63 3.16 -5.47
C ALA A 480 15.53 2.97 -3.95
N PRO A 481 15.88 3.96 -3.09
CA PRO A 481 15.79 3.79 -1.65
C PRO A 481 14.36 3.47 -1.19
N GLN A 482 13.36 4.18 -1.74
CA GLN A 482 11.96 3.91 -1.39
C GLN A 482 11.53 2.54 -1.92
N GLU A 483 11.81 2.23 -3.18
CA GLU A 483 11.49 0.94 -3.79
C GLU A 483 12.04 -0.23 -2.97
N PHE A 484 13.33 -0.21 -2.63
CA PHE A 484 13.92 -1.27 -1.80
C PHE A 484 13.33 -1.28 -0.40
N PHE A 485 13.01 -0.11 0.19
CA PHE A 485 12.43 -0.07 1.53
C PHE A 485 11.01 -0.65 1.58
N GLU A 486 10.17 -0.36 0.57
CA GLU A 486 8.82 -0.93 0.44
C GLU A 486 8.87 -2.46 0.38
N ASN A 487 9.78 -3.00 -0.43
CA ASN A 487 9.93 -4.45 -0.59
C ASN A 487 10.58 -5.11 0.63
N LEU A 488 11.53 -4.43 1.28
CA LEU A 488 12.12 -4.86 2.55
C LEU A 488 11.04 -5.04 3.63
N LEU A 489 10.07 -4.11 3.70
CA LEU A 489 8.93 -4.18 4.62
C LEU A 489 7.79 -5.07 4.11
N SER A 490 7.76 -5.38 2.81
CA SER A 490 6.59 -5.94 2.10
C SER A 490 5.32 -5.12 2.28
N LYS A 491 5.48 -3.80 2.30
CA LYS A 491 4.42 -2.82 2.53
C LYS A 491 4.70 -1.59 1.69
N ARG A 492 3.67 -1.01 1.05
CA ARG A 492 3.77 0.29 0.41
C ARG A 492 4.11 1.37 1.45
N VAL A 493 5.08 2.22 1.13
CA VAL A 493 5.54 3.28 2.02
C VAL A 493 4.91 4.59 1.53
N ARG A 494 3.98 5.12 2.33
CA ARG A 494 3.31 6.37 2.01
C ARG A 494 4.12 7.53 2.58
N VAL A 495 4.63 8.37 1.70
CA VAL A 495 5.43 9.53 2.07
C VAL A 495 4.64 10.80 1.79
N THR A 496 4.49 11.64 2.79
CA THR A 496 3.69 12.87 2.73
C THR A 496 4.50 14.05 3.29
N GLN A 497 4.28 15.22 2.71
CA GLN A 497 4.73 16.46 3.31
C GLN A 497 3.67 16.98 4.29
N PRO A 498 4.09 17.58 5.42
CA PRO A 498 3.16 18.27 6.32
C PRO A 498 2.31 19.29 5.56
N GLY A 499 1.03 19.41 5.93
CA GLY A 499 0.10 20.34 5.29
C GLY A 499 -0.48 19.89 3.94
N SER A 500 -0.05 18.75 3.38
CA SER A 500 -0.74 18.14 2.23
C SER A 500 -2.10 17.56 2.62
N MET A 501 -3.02 17.42 1.66
CA MET A 501 -4.33 16.76 1.91
C MET A 501 -4.21 15.31 2.43
N SER A 502 -3.03 14.70 2.28
CA SER A 502 -2.72 13.34 2.74
C SER A 502 -1.97 13.30 4.08
N ALA A 503 -1.67 14.45 4.69
CA ALA A 503 -1.04 14.54 6.00
C ALA A 503 -2.00 14.02 7.09
N GLN A 504 -1.47 13.28 8.06
CA GLN A 504 -2.23 12.96 9.27
C GLN A 504 -2.35 14.23 10.12
N LEU A 505 -3.56 14.47 10.63
CA LEU A 505 -3.89 15.58 11.54
C LEU A 505 -3.24 15.40 12.92
#